data_AF-A0AAG5DF94-F1
#
_entry.id   AF-A0AAG5DF94-F1
#
_cell.length_a   1.000
_cell.length_b   1.000
_cell.length_c   1.000
_cell.angle_alpha   90.00
_cell.angle_beta   90.00
_cell.angle_gamma   90.00
#
_symmetry.space_group_name_H-M   'P 1'
#
loop_
_entity.id
_entity.type
_entity.pdbx_description
1 polymer ?
#
loop_
_entity_poly.entity_id
_entity_poly.type
_entity_poly.pdbx_seq_one_letter_code
_entity_poly.pdbx_strand_id
1 'polypeptide(L)'
;MSVFRLLCGEIISIYRQSLLTVGTGQARYLSSTAIHRRAAAPKGEQSEEAATGDEVAPEEDSSTPKQPIDDPKDRTRVIPVETSIRYLASEAYRQTYQEDPVWKQYRRNHKGLYPPKLTRKTCIRKGRISTGNPCPICRDEYLVLDHN
;
A
#
# COMPACT_ATOMS: atom_id res chain seq x y z
N MET A 1 -37.70 -13.79 52.48
CA MET A 1 -37.41 -14.13 51.07
C MET A 1 -36.39 -13.14 50.52
N SER A 2 -35.10 -13.43 50.71
CA SER A 2 -34.00 -12.54 50.31
C SER A 2 -33.23 -13.22 49.18
N VAL A 3 -33.66 -12.97 47.94
CA VAL A 3 -33.09 -13.56 46.72
C VAL A 3 -31.83 -12.82 46.24
N PHE A 4 -31.46 -11.72 46.90
CA PHE A 4 -30.32 -10.88 46.52
C PHE A 4 -28.97 -11.31 47.11
N ARG A 5 -28.91 -12.44 47.84
CA ARG A 5 -27.67 -12.96 48.45
C ARG A 5 -27.09 -14.22 47.79
N LEU A 6 -27.51 -14.56 46.58
CA LEU A 6 -27.00 -15.73 45.86
C LEU A 6 -26.26 -15.41 44.54
N LEU A 7 -26.21 -14.15 44.10
CA LEU A 7 -25.54 -13.80 42.83
C LEU A 7 -24.25 -12.97 42.99
N CYS A 8 -23.85 -12.62 44.21
CA CYS A 8 -22.62 -11.84 44.43
C CYS A 8 -21.44 -12.67 44.98
N GLY A 9 -21.64 -13.96 45.28
CA GLY A 9 -20.58 -14.85 45.80
C GLY A 9 -19.81 -15.64 44.73
N GLU A 10 -20.46 -15.97 43.62
CA GLU A 10 -19.90 -16.85 42.57
C GLU A 10 -18.93 -16.11 41.62
N ILE A 11 -19.06 -14.79 41.46
CA ILE A 11 -18.24 -14.02 40.51
C ILE A 11 -16.83 -13.76 41.05
N ILE A 12 -16.64 -13.72 42.38
CA ILE A 12 -15.32 -13.47 43.00
C ILE A 12 -14.42 -14.71 42.96
N SER A 13 -14.98 -15.93 42.82
CA SER A 13 -14.20 -17.17 42.80
C SER A 13 -13.46 -17.39 41.47
N ILE A 14 -14.05 -16.97 40.34
CA ILE A 14 -13.46 -17.14 39.00
C ILE A 14 -12.18 -16.28 38.84
N TYR A 15 -12.13 -15.11 39.49
CA TYR A 15 -10.99 -14.18 39.34
C TYR A 15 -9.74 -14.60 40.12
N ARG A 16 -9.85 -15.51 41.10
CA ARG A 16 -8.71 -15.97 41.91
C ARG A 16 -8.02 -17.24 41.41
N GLN A 17 -8.59 -17.94 40.43
CA GLN A 17 -7.98 -19.13 39.81
C GLN A 17 -7.29 -18.86 38.46
N SER A 18 -7.53 -17.70 37.82
CA SER A 18 -6.82 -17.34 36.58
C SER A 18 -5.43 -16.71 36.77
N LEU A 19 -5.01 -16.43 38.01
CA LEU A 19 -3.71 -15.81 38.30
C LEU A 19 -2.56 -16.79 38.57
N LEU A 20 -2.76 -18.11 38.43
CA LEU A 20 -1.73 -19.11 38.77
C LEU A 20 -1.39 -20.14 37.67
N THR A 21 -1.76 -19.92 36.39
CA THR A 21 -1.43 -20.89 35.32
C THR A 21 -0.78 -20.31 34.06
N VAL A 22 -0.21 -19.10 34.11
CA VAL A 22 0.64 -18.58 33.03
C VAL A 22 2.06 -18.40 33.57
N GLY A 23 2.90 -19.44 33.44
CA GLY A 23 4.25 -19.34 34.01
C GLY A 23 5.25 -20.48 33.79
N THR A 24 5.07 -21.40 32.84
CA THR A 24 6.13 -22.33 32.44
C THR A 24 6.16 -22.51 30.92
N GLY A 25 6.38 -21.40 30.21
CA GLY A 25 6.76 -21.44 28.80
C GLY A 25 8.24 -21.80 28.67
N GLN A 26 8.52 -22.99 28.15
CA GLN A 26 9.84 -23.42 27.68
C GLN A 26 10.53 -22.30 26.89
N ALA A 27 11.73 -21.93 27.31
CA ALA A 27 12.62 -21.07 26.56
C ALA A 27 12.93 -21.72 25.19
N ARG A 28 12.27 -21.23 24.14
CA ARG A 28 12.66 -21.54 22.75
C ARG A 28 13.91 -20.73 22.44
N TYR A 29 15.07 -21.35 22.61
CA TYR A 29 16.34 -20.86 22.08
C TYR A 29 16.20 -20.71 20.56
N LEU A 30 16.30 -19.47 20.06
CA LEU A 30 16.47 -19.21 18.63
C LEU A 30 17.92 -19.53 18.27
N SER A 31 18.16 -20.73 17.76
CA SER A 31 19.44 -21.11 17.17
C SER A 31 19.59 -20.40 15.83
N SER A 32 20.54 -19.47 15.72
CA SER A 32 20.86 -18.82 14.44
C SER A 32 21.71 -19.77 13.60
N THR A 33 21.10 -20.48 12.66
CA THR A 33 21.85 -21.13 11.59
C THR A 33 22.05 -20.15 10.44
N ALA A 34 23.30 -19.80 10.19
CA ALA A 34 23.72 -19.02 9.03
C ALA A 34 23.48 -19.83 7.75
N ILE A 35 22.62 -19.34 6.86
CA ILE A 35 22.45 -19.90 5.52
C ILE A 35 23.69 -19.52 4.70
N HIS A 36 24.68 -20.39 4.67
CA HIS A 36 25.74 -20.33 3.67
C HIS A 36 25.15 -20.70 2.31
N ARG A 37 24.90 -19.70 1.46
CA ARG A 37 24.75 -19.93 0.02
C ARG A 37 26.11 -20.39 -0.53
N ARG A 38 26.25 -21.67 -0.84
CA ARG A 38 27.29 -22.16 -1.75
C ARG A 38 26.66 -22.37 -3.12
N ALA A 39 27.12 -21.58 -4.08
CA ALA A 39 26.88 -21.81 -5.49
C ALA A 39 27.59 -23.10 -5.91
N ALA A 40 26.82 -24.08 -6.41
CA ALA A 40 27.37 -25.28 -7.03
C ALA A 40 26.90 -25.29 -8.49
N ALA A 41 27.87 -25.14 -9.39
CA ALA A 41 27.70 -25.29 -10.83
C ALA A 41 27.32 -26.75 -11.16
N PRO A 42 26.34 -27.00 -12.04
CA PRO A 42 26.05 -28.35 -12.51
C PRO A 42 27.03 -28.76 -13.61
N LYS A 43 27.78 -29.84 -13.36
CA LYS A 43 28.42 -30.65 -14.40
C LYS A 43 27.35 -31.55 -15.02
N GLY A 44 27.34 -31.61 -16.35
CA GLY A 44 26.36 -32.37 -17.12
C GLY A 44 26.61 -33.87 -17.13
N GLU A 45 25.54 -34.61 -17.37
CA GLU A 45 25.50 -35.94 -17.97
C GLU A 45 24.15 -36.09 -18.69
N GLN A 46 24.18 -36.79 -19.83
CA GLN A 46 23.32 -36.60 -21.01
C GLN A 46 22.13 -37.58 -21.03
N SER A 47 20.99 -37.15 -21.57
CA SER A 47 20.17 -37.97 -22.49
C SER A 47 19.26 -37.07 -23.32
N GLU A 48 19.10 -37.47 -24.58
CA GLU A 48 18.64 -36.75 -25.76
C GLU A 48 17.14 -36.40 -25.72
N GLU A 49 16.75 -35.21 -26.15
CA GLU A 49 15.58 -34.97 -27.02
C GLU A 49 15.81 -33.70 -27.84
N ALA A 50 15.50 -33.80 -29.13
CA ALA A 50 15.80 -32.84 -30.17
C ALA A 50 14.84 -31.64 -30.17
N ALA A 51 15.37 -30.42 -30.37
CA ALA A 51 14.66 -29.34 -31.05
C ALA A 51 15.63 -28.24 -31.48
N THR A 52 15.85 -28.18 -32.78
CA THR A 52 16.51 -27.12 -33.54
C THR A 52 15.89 -25.75 -33.24
N GLY A 53 16.71 -24.72 -33.03
CA GLY A 53 16.24 -23.34 -32.85
C GLY A 53 17.39 -22.35 -32.89
N ASP A 54 17.58 -21.78 -34.06
CA ASP A 54 18.61 -20.83 -34.50
C ASP A 54 18.75 -19.59 -33.58
N GLU A 55 19.98 -19.11 -33.42
CA GLU A 55 20.26 -17.81 -32.80
C GLU A 55 19.83 -16.68 -33.74
N VAL A 56 18.91 -15.83 -33.30
CA VAL A 56 18.72 -14.51 -33.91
C VAL A 56 18.66 -13.47 -32.80
N ALA A 57 19.74 -12.70 -32.69
CA ALA A 57 19.78 -11.43 -31.99
C ALA A 57 18.73 -10.48 -32.60
N PRO A 58 17.88 -9.79 -31.82
CA PRO A 58 17.10 -8.70 -32.36
C PRO A 58 17.99 -7.46 -32.38
N GLU A 59 18.42 -7.13 -33.58
CA GLU A 59 18.96 -5.82 -33.92
C GLU A 59 17.96 -4.70 -33.61
N GLU A 60 18.53 -3.56 -33.25
CA GLU A 60 17.85 -2.28 -33.17
C GLU A 60 17.37 -1.87 -34.56
N ASP A 61 16.05 -1.80 -34.77
CA ASP A 61 15.33 -0.66 -35.38
C ASP A 61 13.87 -1.06 -35.64
N SER A 62 12.94 -0.32 -35.06
CA SER A 62 11.63 -0.07 -35.69
C SER A 62 10.91 1.01 -34.90
N SER A 63 11.11 2.23 -35.38
CA SER A 63 10.15 3.31 -35.43
C SER A 63 8.68 2.90 -35.19
N THR A 64 8.30 2.80 -33.93
CA THR A 64 6.90 2.90 -33.51
C THR A 64 6.76 4.29 -32.88
N PRO A 65 5.80 5.14 -33.29
CA PRO A 65 5.55 6.39 -32.59
C PRO A 65 5.19 6.04 -31.15
N LYS A 66 6.14 6.24 -30.22
CA LYS A 66 5.87 6.15 -28.79
C LYS A 66 4.79 7.17 -28.52
N GLN A 67 3.57 6.68 -28.29
CA GLN A 67 2.52 7.44 -27.62
C GLN A 67 3.19 8.21 -26.48
N PRO A 68 2.96 9.53 -26.34
CA PRO A 68 3.66 10.31 -25.33
C PRO A 68 3.49 9.59 -24.00
N ILE A 69 4.61 9.22 -23.40
CA ILE A 69 4.63 8.56 -22.10
C ILE A 69 4.11 9.62 -21.14
N ASP A 70 2.84 9.52 -20.79
CA ASP A 70 2.20 10.43 -19.86
C ASP A 70 2.83 10.21 -18.49
N ASP A 71 3.75 11.10 -18.14
CA ASP A 71 4.41 11.10 -16.85
C ASP A 71 3.35 11.19 -15.75
N PRO A 72 3.18 10.18 -14.88
CA PRO A 72 2.08 10.12 -13.91
C PRO A 72 2.18 11.21 -12.82
N LYS A 73 3.29 11.96 -12.80
CA LYS A 73 3.55 13.05 -11.86
C LYS A 73 3.37 14.43 -12.50
N ASP A 74 3.08 14.51 -13.79
CA ASP A 74 2.86 15.78 -14.46
C ASP A 74 1.50 16.36 -14.08
N ARG A 75 1.48 17.67 -13.81
CA ARG A 75 0.34 18.48 -13.39
C ARG A 75 0.31 19.80 -14.16
N THR A 76 0.95 19.84 -15.33
CA THR A 76 0.98 21.02 -16.22
C THR A 76 -0.31 21.15 -17.03
N ARG A 77 -1.05 20.05 -17.22
CA ARG A 77 -2.31 20.01 -17.95
C ARG A 77 -3.42 20.69 -17.15
N VAL A 78 -4.10 21.65 -17.77
CA VAL A 78 -5.28 22.30 -17.19
C VAL A 78 -6.50 21.46 -17.54
N ILE A 79 -7.15 20.89 -16.53
CA ILE A 79 -8.37 20.08 -16.69
C ILE A 79 -9.58 20.99 -16.48
N PRO A 80 -10.52 21.04 -17.45
CA PRO A 80 -11.70 21.88 -17.33
C PRO A 80 -12.71 21.29 -16.32
N VAL A 81 -13.53 22.16 -15.73
CA VAL A 81 -14.45 21.81 -14.64
C VAL A 81 -15.54 20.84 -15.11
N GLU A 82 -15.96 20.93 -16.36
CA GLU A 82 -16.95 20.00 -16.94
C GLU A 82 -16.41 18.56 -16.98
N THR A 83 -15.09 18.39 -17.08
CA THR A 83 -14.46 17.07 -17.03
C THR A 83 -14.40 16.53 -15.61
N SER A 84 -14.12 17.37 -14.60
CA SER A 84 -14.14 16.93 -13.20
C SER A 84 -15.56 16.53 -12.77
N ILE A 85 -16.59 17.27 -13.17
CA ILE A 85 -17.99 16.92 -12.91
C ILE A 85 -18.34 15.55 -13.53
N ARG A 86 -17.96 15.32 -14.79
CA ARG A 86 -18.14 14.02 -15.46
C ARG A 86 -17.37 12.90 -14.77
N TYR A 87 -16.17 13.19 -14.27
CA TYR A 87 -15.37 12.23 -13.52
C TYR A 87 -16.04 11.83 -12.19
N LEU A 88 -16.60 12.79 -11.45
CA LEU A 88 -17.34 12.50 -10.21
C LEU A 88 -18.57 11.60 -10.44
N ALA A 89 -19.21 11.71 -11.61
CA ALA A 89 -20.32 10.85 -12.02
C ALA A 89 -19.87 9.49 -12.62
N SER A 90 -18.58 9.32 -12.86
CA SER A 90 -18.04 8.14 -13.55
C SER A 90 -17.93 6.91 -12.64
N GLU A 91 -17.92 5.73 -13.26
CA GLU A 91 -17.66 4.48 -12.54
C GLU A 91 -16.25 4.42 -11.95
N ALA A 92 -15.26 5.05 -12.59
CA ALA A 92 -13.89 5.09 -12.10
C ALA A 92 -13.77 5.77 -10.74
N TYR A 93 -14.46 6.90 -10.54
CA TYR A 93 -14.52 7.58 -9.25
C TYR A 93 -15.21 6.69 -8.20
N ARG A 94 -16.35 6.09 -8.56
CA ARG A 94 -17.10 5.19 -7.67
C ARG A 94 -16.30 3.94 -7.28
N GLN A 95 -15.53 3.35 -8.18
CA GLN A 95 -14.69 2.20 -7.86
C GLN A 95 -13.51 2.59 -6.96
N THR A 96 -12.94 3.77 -7.15
CA THR A 96 -11.75 4.24 -6.43
C THR A 96 -12.05 4.67 -5.00
N TYR A 97 -13.13 5.44 -4.80
CA TYR A 97 -13.48 6.03 -3.51
C TYR A 97 -14.71 5.40 -2.87
N GLN A 98 -15.54 4.69 -3.64
CA GLN A 98 -16.74 3.99 -3.15
C GLN A 98 -17.71 4.96 -2.47
N GLU A 99 -18.14 4.62 -1.27
CA GLU A 99 -19.02 5.46 -0.43
C GLU A 99 -18.23 6.36 0.54
N ASP A 100 -16.89 6.22 0.53
CA ASP A 100 -16.02 6.90 1.46
C ASP A 100 -15.57 8.26 0.93
N PRO A 101 -15.34 9.25 1.83
CA PRO A 101 -14.79 10.52 1.40
C PRO A 101 -13.35 10.34 0.91
N VAL A 102 -12.97 11.15 -0.09
CA VAL A 102 -11.68 11.10 -0.81
C VAL A 102 -10.45 11.02 0.11
N TRP A 103 -10.49 11.67 1.27
CA TRP A 103 -9.36 11.73 2.20
C TRP A 103 -9.23 10.53 3.14
N LYS A 104 -10.24 9.65 3.23
CA LYS A 104 -10.26 8.54 4.21
C LYS A 104 -9.09 7.56 4.02
N GLN A 105 -8.75 7.27 2.77
CA GLN A 105 -7.66 6.36 2.41
C GLN A 105 -6.27 7.02 2.47
N TYR A 106 -6.19 8.29 2.88
CA TYR A 106 -4.93 9.03 2.92
C TYR A 106 -4.38 9.15 4.32
N ARG A 107 -3.12 8.72 4.48
CA ARG A 107 -2.35 8.86 5.72
C ARG A 107 -1.10 9.69 5.49
N ARG A 108 -0.88 10.69 6.35
CA ARG A 108 0.34 11.53 6.32
C ARG A 108 1.51 10.80 6.96
N ASN A 109 2.67 10.90 6.33
CA ASN A 109 3.93 10.50 6.92
C ASN A 109 4.49 11.68 7.73
N HIS A 110 4.62 11.52 9.05
CA HIS A 110 5.27 12.48 9.93
C HIS A 110 6.11 11.74 10.98
N LYS A 111 7.08 12.43 11.57
CA LYS A 111 7.91 11.89 12.64
C LYS A 111 7.17 11.97 13.98
N GLY A 112 7.28 10.93 14.80
CA GLY A 112 6.71 10.89 16.14
C GLY A 112 5.20 10.64 16.18
N LEU A 113 4.64 10.63 17.40
CA LEU A 113 3.23 10.33 17.65
C LEU A 113 2.29 11.44 17.16
N TYR A 114 2.70 12.70 17.34
CA TYR A 114 1.88 13.86 17.00
C TYR A 114 2.34 14.49 15.68
N PRO A 115 1.42 14.74 14.73
CA PRO A 115 1.76 15.44 13.49
C PRO A 115 2.12 16.91 13.75
N PRO A 116 2.92 17.54 12.87
CA PRO A 116 3.07 18.98 12.85
C PRO A 116 1.71 19.68 12.70
N LYS A 117 1.51 20.78 13.45
CA LYS A 117 0.27 21.57 13.45
C LYS A 117 -0.12 22.05 12.06
N LEU A 118 0.88 22.41 11.24
CA LEU A 118 0.69 22.85 9.87
C LEU A 118 1.13 21.78 8.88
N THR A 119 0.40 21.68 7.79
CA THR A 119 0.76 20.84 6.63
C THR A 119 1.78 21.56 5.74
N ARG A 120 2.36 20.84 4.78
CA ARG A 120 3.21 21.43 3.74
C ARG A 120 2.41 22.45 2.92
N LYS A 121 3.09 23.49 2.43
CA LYS A 121 2.46 24.55 1.63
C LYS A 121 1.87 24.05 0.30
N THR A 122 2.57 23.15 -0.39
CA THR A 122 2.11 22.56 -1.65
C THR A 122 2.73 21.18 -1.87
N CYS A 123 2.01 20.30 -2.57
CA CYS A 123 2.54 19.02 -3.07
C CYS A 123 3.20 19.17 -4.46
N ILE A 124 2.77 20.16 -5.23
CA ILE A 124 3.15 20.40 -6.64
C ILE A 124 4.15 21.56 -6.69
N ARG A 125 5.26 21.36 -7.41
CA ARG A 125 6.29 22.39 -7.66
C ARG A 125 6.65 22.36 -9.14
N LYS A 126 6.66 23.52 -9.81
CA LYS A 126 6.96 23.65 -11.25
C LYS A 126 6.12 22.70 -12.12
N GLY A 127 4.82 22.60 -11.86
CA GLY A 127 3.91 21.73 -12.63
C GLY A 127 4.09 20.23 -12.39
N ARG A 128 4.94 19.79 -11.45
CA ARG A 128 5.17 18.36 -11.17
C ARG A 128 4.97 18.02 -9.70
N ILE A 129 4.49 16.81 -9.42
CA ILE A 129 4.40 16.29 -8.06
C ILE A 129 5.83 16.07 -7.52
N SER A 130 6.23 16.92 -6.59
CA SER A 130 7.55 16.89 -5.94
C SER A 130 7.60 15.95 -4.73
N THR A 131 6.44 15.51 -4.26
CA THR A 131 6.27 14.78 -3.00
C THR A 131 6.04 13.30 -3.29
N GLY A 132 6.65 12.39 -2.51
CA GLY A 132 6.39 10.95 -2.64
C GLY A 132 4.98 10.51 -2.22
N ASN A 133 4.38 11.20 -1.23
CA ASN A 133 3.01 10.96 -0.76
C ASN A 133 2.18 12.27 -0.87
N PRO A 134 1.67 12.63 -2.07
CA PRO A 134 0.85 13.82 -2.30
C PRO A 134 -0.47 13.77 -1.53
N CYS A 135 -1.10 14.92 -1.27
CA CYS A 135 -2.43 14.93 -0.66
C CYS A 135 -3.48 14.31 -1.60
N PRO A 136 -4.66 13.89 -1.11
CA PRO A 136 -5.68 13.22 -1.91
C PRO A 136 -6.05 14.01 -3.17
N ILE A 137 -6.16 15.33 -3.02
CA ILE A 137 -6.54 16.25 -4.10
C ILE A 137 -5.43 16.39 -5.14
N CYS A 138 -4.15 16.42 -4.76
CA CYS A 138 -3.05 16.55 -5.74
C CYS A 138 -2.66 15.21 -6.37
N ARG A 139 -3.02 14.08 -5.74
CA ARG A 139 -2.75 12.73 -6.27
C ARG A 139 -3.62 12.45 -7.48
N ASP A 140 -4.87 12.92 -7.46
CA ASP A 140 -5.85 12.73 -8.52
C ASP A 140 -5.97 14.02 -9.34
N GLU A 141 -5.77 13.95 -10.65
CA GLU A 141 -5.77 15.14 -11.51
C GLU A 141 -7.17 15.64 -11.85
N TYR A 142 -8.16 14.73 -11.83
CA TYR A 142 -9.53 15.05 -12.21
C TYR A 142 -10.32 15.72 -11.07
N LEU A 143 -9.74 15.81 -9.87
CA LEU A 143 -10.32 16.54 -8.74
C LEU A 143 -9.93 18.03 -8.81
N VAL A 144 -10.71 18.78 -9.58
CA VAL A 144 -10.56 20.23 -9.72
C VAL A 144 -11.36 20.95 -8.62
N LEU A 145 -10.70 21.85 -7.88
CA LEU A 145 -11.36 22.70 -6.89
C LEU A 145 -11.88 23.97 -7.58
N ASP A 146 -13.19 24.17 -7.53
CA ASP A 146 -13.87 25.33 -8.07
C ASP A 146 -15.00 25.77 -7.14
N HIS A 147 -15.55 26.96 -7.37
CA HIS A 147 -16.55 27.64 -6.55
C HIS A 147 -17.96 27.68 -7.17
N ASN A 148 -18.10 27.13 -8.37
CA ASN A 148 -19.31 27.15 -9.20
C ASN A 148 -20.51 26.45 -8.55
#